data_AF-A0A973EF13-F1
#
_entry.id   AF-A0A973EF13-F1
#
_cell.length_a   1.000
_cell.length_b   1.000
_cell.length_c   1.000
_cell.angle_alpha   90.00
_cell.angle_beta   90.00
_cell.angle_gamma   90.00
#
_symmetry.space_group_name_H-M   'P 1'
#
loop_
_entity.id
_entity.type
_entity.pdbx_description
1 polymer ?
#
loop_
_entity_poly.entity_id
_entity_poly.type
_entity_poly.pdbx_seq_one_letter_code
_entity_poly.pdbx_strand_id
1 'polypeptide(L)'
;MLAYIGHRDNSDILQGDQRHEIRVLAICLGFLFLGHLLQFASWAVLFLLIGEFQSISVAFYHSAVNFTSLGYGDIVMSERWRLLGPLEAANGILMLGLTAGVVLSVMSEFKGRRAQQALVTSPGAKADARADDA
;
A
#
# COMPACT_ATOMS: atom_id res chain seq x y z
N MET A 1 13.37 30.98 40.53
CA MET A 1 12.56 31.13 39.29
C MET A 1 13.41 30.79 38.05
N LEU A 2 14.07 29.62 38.00
CA LEU A 2 14.90 29.16 36.86
C LEU A 2 15.00 27.62 36.81
N ALA A 3 13.90 26.90 36.97
CA ALA A 3 13.88 25.43 36.86
C ALA A 3 12.60 24.91 36.16
N TYR A 4 12.13 25.66 35.17
CA TYR A 4 11.02 25.25 34.30
C TYR A 4 11.47 25.31 32.83
N ILE A 5 12.62 24.71 32.55
CA ILE A 5 13.12 24.55 31.18
C ILE A 5 13.07 23.07 30.85
N GLY A 6 11.92 22.67 30.30
CA GLY A 6 11.89 21.78 29.15
C GLY A 6 12.24 20.32 29.39
N HIS A 7 11.46 19.61 30.21
CA HIS A 7 11.16 18.22 29.87
C HIS A 7 10.14 18.26 28.72
N ARG A 8 10.60 18.59 27.50
CA ARG A 8 9.82 18.24 26.31
C ARG A 8 9.80 16.73 26.29
N ASP A 9 8.62 16.18 26.57
CA ASP A 9 8.40 14.76 26.69
C ASP A 9 8.74 14.11 25.35
N ASN A 10 9.67 13.16 25.36
CA ASN A 10 10.06 12.40 24.16
C ASN A 10 8.83 11.72 23.51
N SER A 11 7.77 11.51 24.30
CA SER A 11 6.49 10.98 23.84
C SER A 11 5.77 11.89 22.82
N ASP A 12 5.91 13.22 22.90
CA ASP A 12 5.25 14.16 21.97
C ASP A 12 5.91 14.13 20.58
N ILE A 13 7.23 13.97 20.54
CA ILE A 13 8.03 13.92 19.31
C ILE A 13 7.75 12.61 18.56
N LEU A 14 7.75 11.48 19.29
CA LEU A 14 7.41 10.17 18.74
C LEU A 14 5.94 10.11 18.28
N GLN A 15 5.00 10.70 19.03
CA GLN A 15 3.59 10.77 18.61
C GLN A 15 3.39 11.59 17.33
N GLY A 16 4.13 12.70 17.16
CA GLY A 16 4.10 13.51 15.95
C GLY A 16 4.58 12.75 14.71
N ASP A 17 5.68 12.01 14.86
CA ASP A 17 6.25 11.14 13.82
C ASP A 17 5.28 10.03 13.42
N GLN A 18 4.70 9.31 14.39
CA GLN A 18 3.70 8.26 14.13
C GLN A 18 2.47 8.77 13.36
N ARG A 19 1.95 9.95 13.71
CA ARG A 19 0.80 10.56 13.01
C ARG A 19 1.14 10.94 11.57
N HIS A 20 2.39 11.31 11.31
CA HIS A 20 2.84 11.58 9.94
C HIS A 20 2.97 10.28 9.14
N GLU A 21 3.61 9.25 9.70
CA GLU A 21 3.74 7.92 9.10
C GLU A 21 2.37 7.33 8.71
N ILE A 22 1.40 7.36 9.63
CA ILE A 22 0.04 6.86 9.37
C ILE A 22 -0.63 7.65 8.24
N ARG A 23 -0.51 8.98 8.22
CA ARG A 23 -1.08 9.80 7.14
C ARG A 23 -0.47 9.47 5.79
N VAL A 24 0.85 9.31 5.72
CA VAL A 24 1.54 8.94 4.48
C VAL A 24 1.10 7.56 4.00
N LEU A 25 1.02 6.56 4.89
CA LEU A 25 0.52 5.23 4.54
C LEU A 25 -0.95 5.24 4.08
N ALA A 26 -1.81 6.00 4.77
CA ALA A 26 -3.22 6.12 4.40
C ALA A 26 -3.39 6.74 3.00
N ILE A 27 -2.65 7.82 2.71
CA ILE A 27 -2.68 8.45 1.38
C ILE A 27 -2.13 7.50 0.31
N CYS A 28 -1.03 6.80 0.60
CA CYS A 28 -0.43 5.81 -0.29
C CYS A 28 -1.41 4.69 -0.62
N LEU A 29 -2.01 4.06 0.40
CA LEU A 29 -3.01 3.01 0.23
C LEU A 29 -4.25 3.50 -0.53
N GLY A 30 -4.75 4.69 -0.22
CA GLY A 30 -5.88 5.29 -0.92
C GLY A 30 -5.59 5.53 -2.41
N PHE A 31 -4.40 6.04 -2.72
CA PHE A 31 -3.95 6.26 -4.09
C PHE A 31 -3.79 4.93 -4.86
N LEU A 32 -3.15 3.93 -4.24
CA LEU A 32 -3.00 2.60 -4.82
C LEU A 32 -4.37 1.95 -5.06
N PHE A 33 -5.28 2.00 -4.09
CA PHE A 33 -6.63 1.47 -4.22
C PHE A 33 -7.40 2.13 -5.38
N LEU A 34 -7.34 3.47 -5.48
CA LEU A 34 -7.94 4.19 -6.61
C LEU A 34 -7.33 3.76 -7.95
N GLY A 35 -6.01 3.52 -7.99
CA GLY A 35 -5.33 2.96 -9.15
C GLY A 35 -5.90 1.61 -9.59
N HIS A 36 -6.24 0.71 -8.66
CA HIS A 36 -6.89 -0.56 -8.99
C HIS A 36 -8.31 -0.35 -9.52
N LEU A 37 -9.11 0.54 -8.91
CA LEU A 37 -10.45 0.85 -9.41
C LEU A 37 -10.42 1.38 -10.85
N LEU A 38 -9.44 2.21 -11.18
CA LEU A 38 -9.23 2.69 -12.55
C LEU A 38 -8.85 1.57 -13.50
N GLN A 39 -8.08 0.58 -13.06
CA GLN A 39 -7.77 -0.59 -13.86
C GLN A 39 -8.98 -1.50 -14.08
N PHE A 40 -9.80 -1.73 -13.04
CA PHE A 40 -11.05 -2.47 -13.18
C PHE A 40 -11.97 -1.76 -14.18
N ALA A 41 -12.08 -0.43 -14.08
CA ALA A 41 -12.85 0.38 -15.02
C ALA A 41 -12.29 0.28 -16.44
N SER A 42 -10.97 0.28 -16.61
CA SER A 42 -10.33 0.20 -17.93
C SER A 42 -10.62 -1.14 -18.63
N TRP A 43 -10.55 -2.24 -17.89
CA TRP A 43 -10.94 -3.56 -18.39
C TRP A 43 -12.44 -3.66 -18.66
N ALA A 44 -13.28 -3.13 -17.77
CA ALA A 44 -14.73 -3.05 -17.99
C ALA A 44 -15.07 -2.30 -19.28
N VAL A 45 -14.44 -1.15 -19.52
CA VAL A 45 -14.60 -0.37 -20.77
C VAL A 45 -14.13 -1.19 -21.97
N LEU A 46 -13.00 -1.88 -21.88
CA LEU A 46 -12.54 -2.78 -22.95
C LEU A 46 -13.61 -3.83 -23.29
N PHE A 47 -14.21 -4.48 -22.29
CA PHE A 47 -15.24 -5.50 -22.49
C PHE A 47 -16.53 -4.94 -23.12
N LEU A 48 -16.90 -3.70 -22.79
CA LEU A 48 -18.01 -3.01 -23.46
C LEU A 48 -17.68 -2.68 -24.92
N LEU A 49 -16.45 -2.21 -25.20
CA LEU A 49 -16.03 -1.82 -26.55
C LEU A 49 -15.96 -3.02 -27.51
N ILE A 50 -15.55 -4.19 -27.03
CA ILE A 50 -15.54 -5.42 -27.84
C ILE A 50 -16.91 -6.11 -27.91
N GLY A 51 -17.93 -5.56 -27.23
CA GLY A 51 -19.29 -6.06 -27.23
C GLY A 51 -19.51 -7.33 -26.40
N GLU A 52 -18.60 -7.67 -25.49
CA GLU A 52 -18.71 -8.86 -24.64
C GLU A 52 -19.81 -8.68 -23.58
N PHE A 53 -19.92 -7.48 -23.02
CA PHE A 53 -20.98 -7.13 -22.08
C PHE A 53 -21.79 -5.94 -22.59
N GLN A 54 -23.08 -5.89 -22.21
CA GLN A 54 -24.02 -4.81 -22.57
C GLN A 54 -24.22 -3.79 -21.44
N SER A 55 -23.77 -4.10 -20.22
CA SER A 55 -23.97 -3.28 -19.02
C SER A 55 -22.65 -2.99 -18.32
N ILE A 56 -22.41 -1.71 -18.00
CA ILE A 56 -21.21 -1.29 -17.30
C ILE A 56 -21.09 -1.91 -15.90
N SER A 57 -22.22 -2.11 -15.21
CA SER A 57 -22.22 -2.73 -13.89
C SER A 57 -21.75 -4.18 -13.94
N VAL A 58 -22.19 -4.92 -14.97
CA VAL A 58 -21.80 -6.33 -15.19
C VAL A 58 -20.33 -6.41 -15.61
N ALA A 59 -19.91 -5.55 -16.54
CA ALA A 59 -18.51 -5.50 -17.00
C ALA A 59 -17.54 -5.14 -15.88
N PHE A 60 -17.88 -4.15 -15.05
CA PHE A 60 -17.07 -3.73 -13.90
C PHE A 60 -17.02 -4.80 -12.82
N TYR A 61 -18.16 -5.43 -12.52
CA TYR A 61 -18.20 -6.54 -11.56
C TYR A 61 -17.34 -7.72 -12.02
N HIS A 62 -17.50 -8.16 -13.28
CA HIS A 62 -16.67 -9.21 -13.86
C HIS A 62 -15.19 -8.85 -13.78
N SER A 63 -14.85 -7.63 -14.21
CA SER A 63 -13.47 -7.16 -14.17
C SER A 63 -12.89 -7.17 -12.76
N ALA A 64 -13.60 -6.63 -11.77
CA ALA A 64 -13.14 -6.61 -10.38
C ALA A 64 -12.94 -8.02 -9.81
N VAL A 65 -13.90 -8.93 -10.02
CA VAL A 65 -13.83 -10.33 -9.57
C VAL A 65 -12.66 -11.06 -10.24
N ASN A 66 -12.46 -10.87 -11.52
CA ASN A 66 -11.45 -11.58 -12.28
C ASN A 66 -10.04 -11.01 -12.05
N PHE A 67 -9.89 -9.68 -12.05
CA PHE A 67 -8.63 -8.99 -11.74
C PHE A 67 -8.13 -9.33 -10.33
N THR A 68 -9.03 -9.41 -9.35
CA THR A 68 -8.66 -9.79 -7.97
C THR A 68 -8.44 -11.29 -7.80
N SER A 69 -8.52 -12.09 -8.87
CA SER A 69 -8.41 -13.55 -8.88
C SER A 69 -9.47 -14.29 -8.05
N LEU A 70 -10.57 -13.61 -7.67
CA LEU A 70 -11.70 -14.25 -6.99
C LEU A 70 -12.39 -15.27 -7.90
N GLY A 71 -12.63 -14.89 -9.16
CA GLY A 71 -13.10 -15.80 -10.21
C GLY A 71 -14.34 -16.62 -9.84
N TYR A 72 -15.38 -16.00 -9.28
CA TYR A 72 -16.59 -16.69 -8.83
C TYR A 72 -17.24 -17.57 -9.91
N GLY A 73 -17.03 -17.26 -11.19
CA GLY A 73 -17.51 -18.05 -12.32
C GLY A 73 -19.00 -17.92 -12.60
N ASP A 74 -19.67 -16.98 -11.92
CA ASP A 74 -21.06 -16.60 -12.14
C ASP A 74 -21.25 -15.82 -13.45
N ILE A 75 -20.25 -15.03 -13.84
CA ILE A 75 -20.16 -14.38 -15.15
C ILE A 75 -18.87 -14.85 -15.82
N VAL A 76 -18.98 -15.35 -17.05
CA VAL A 76 -17.86 -15.86 -17.84
C VAL A 76 -17.90 -15.27 -19.24
N MET A 77 -16.72 -15.05 -19.84
CA MET A 77 -16.65 -14.58 -21.22
C MET A 77 -16.98 -15.67 -22.24
N SER A 78 -17.46 -15.24 -23.40
CA SER A 78 -17.64 -16.04 -24.60
C SER A 78 -16.34 -16.69 -25.07
N GLU A 79 -16.44 -17.81 -25.79
CA GLU A 79 -15.26 -18.55 -26.28
C GLU A 79 -14.29 -17.68 -27.09
N ARG A 80 -14.82 -16.69 -27.82
CA ARG A 80 -14.02 -15.75 -28.62
C ARG A 80 -13.05 -14.93 -27.76
N TRP A 81 -13.47 -14.52 -26.56
CA TRP A 81 -12.74 -13.59 -25.70
C TRP A 81 -12.23 -14.23 -24.40
N ARG A 82 -12.47 -15.52 -24.20
CA ARG A 82 -12.05 -16.32 -23.02
C ARG A 82 -10.60 -16.08 -22.57
N LEU A 83 -9.66 -15.87 -23.49
CA LEU A 83 -8.26 -15.65 -23.14
C LEU A 83 -8.00 -14.32 -22.41
N LEU A 84 -8.87 -13.33 -22.57
CA LEU A 84 -8.77 -12.06 -21.84
C LEU A 84 -8.98 -12.26 -20.34
N GLY A 85 -9.73 -13.29 -19.92
CA GLY A 85 -9.98 -13.60 -18.51
C GLY A 85 -8.68 -13.90 -17.75
N PRO A 86 -7.94 -14.97 -18.12
CA PRO A 86 -6.65 -15.26 -17.51
C PRO A 86 -5.62 -14.12 -17.62
N LEU A 87 -5.66 -13.34 -18.72
CA LEU A 87 -4.76 -12.19 -18.89
C LEU A 87 -5.07 -11.05 -17.91
N GLU A 88 -6.35 -10.72 -17.72
CA GLU A 88 -6.78 -9.74 -16.73
C GLU A 88 -6.43 -10.20 -15.31
N ALA A 89 -6.68 -11.47 -14.98
CA ALA A 89 -6.32 -12.02 -13.68
C ALA A 89 -4.81 -11.98 -13.43
N ALA A 90 -3.99 -12.35 -14.42
CA ALA A 90 -2.53 -12.28 -14.32
C ALA A 90 -2.04 -10.82 -14.14
N ASN A 91 -2.59 -9.89 -14.91
CA ASN A 91 -2.33 -8.46 -14.73
C ASN A 91 -2.69 -8.01 -13.31
N GLY A 92 -3.83 -8.46 -12.79
CA GLY A 92 -4.27 -8.08 -11.46
C GLY A 92 -3.40 -8.61 -10.33
N ILE A 93 -2.96 -9.86 -10.43
CA ILE A 93 -1.98 -10.44 -9.49
C ILE A 93 -0.68 -9.63 -9.48
N LEU A 94 -0.17 -9.24 -10.66
CA LEU A 94 1.05 -8.42 -10.75
C LEU A 94 0.87 -7.06 -10.06
N MET A 95 -0.26 -6.39 -10.28
CA MET A 95 -0.50 -5.05 -9.73
C MET A 95 -0.78 -5.07 -8.22
N LEU A 96 -1.50 -6.08 -7.73
CA LEU A 96 -1.68 -6.31 -6.30
C LEU A 96 -0.35 -6.65 -5.62
N GLY A 97 0.50 -7.46 -6.28
CA GLY A 97 1.86 -7.75 -5.82
C GLY A 97 2.73 -6.50 -5.71
N LEU A 98 2.72 -5.64 -6.73
CA LEU A 98 3.44 -4.35 -6.71
C LEU A 98 2.93 -3.44 -5.58
N THR A 99 1.62 -3.40 -5.37
CA THR A 99 1.00 -2.63 -4.28
C THR A 99 1.48 -3.10 -2.92
N ALA A 100 1.48 -4.41 -2.67
CA ALA A 100 2.04 -4.97 -1.44
C ALA A 100 3.53 -4.62 -1.29
N GLY A 101 4.31 -4.71 -2.38
CA GLY A 101 5.73 -4.32 -2.40
C GLY A 101 5.96 -2.85 -2.04
N VAL A 102 5.17 -1.93 -2.60
CA VAL A 102 5.24 -0.49 -2.29
C VAL A 102 4.90 -0.24 -0.81
N VAL A 103 3.85 -0.85 -0.29
CA VAL A 103 3.46 -0.70 1.13
C VAL A 103 4.57 -1.20 2.05
N LEU A 104 5.13 -2.38 1.77
CA LEU A 104 6.25 -2.94 2.54
C LEU A 104 7.49 -2.05 2.47
N SER A 105 7.80 -1.50 1.29
CA SER A 105 8.92 -0.56 1.12
C SER A 105 8.75 0.70 1.97
N VAL A 106 7.57 1.35 1.92
CA VAL A 106 7.27 2.53 2.73
C VAL A 106 7.36 2.20 4.24
N MET A 107 6.83 1.06 4.67
CA MET A 107 6.93 0.61 6.06
C MET A 107 8.38 0.35 6.49
N SER A 108 9.21 -0.18 5.60
CA SER A 108 10.64 -0.42 5.88
C SER A 108 11.39 0.89 6.10
N GLU A 109 11.10 1.91 5.30
CA GLU A 109 11.68 3.26 5.45
C GLU A 109 11.33 3.87 6.81
N PHE A 110 10.09 3.72 7.27
CA PHE A 110 9.65 4.23 8.58
C PHE A 110 10.36 3.53 9.73
N LYS A 111 10.50 2.20 9.68
CA LYS A 111 11.29 1.44 10.67
C LYS A 111 12.74 1.91 10.70
N GLY A 112 13.35 2.17 9.53
CA GLY A 112 14.72 2.69 9.42
C GLY A 112 14.89 4.07 10.05
N ARG A 113 13.97 5.00 9.81
CA ARG A 113 13.99 6.36 10.39
C ARG A 113 13.89 6.34 11.91
N ARG A 114 13.01 5.51 12.46
CA ARG A 114 12.82 5.35 13.92
C ARG A 114 14.07 4.77 14.59
N ALA A 115 14.73 3.80 13.95
CA ALA A 115 15.98 3.22 14.45
C ALA A 115 17.12 4.26 14.49
N GLN A 116 17.24 5.10 13.46
CA GLN A 116 18.24 6.18 13.44
C GLN A 116 17.95 7.26 14.48
N GLN A 117 16.68 7.66 14.64
CA GLN A 117 16.29 8.63 15.68
C GLN A 117 16.64 8.11 17.06
N ALA A 118 16.34 6.85 17.38
CA ALA A 118 16.67 6.23 18.67
C ALA A 118 18.18 6.26 18.97
N LEU A 119 19.02 6.04 17.96
CA LEU A 119 20.48 6.10 18.08
C LEU A 119 21.01 7.53 18.28
N VAL A 120 20.37 8.54 17.69
CA VAL A 120 20.74 9.95 17.86
C VAL A 120 20.29 10.49 19.21
N THR A 121 19.10 10.09 19.68
CA THR A 121 18.54 10.57 20.96
C THR A 121 19.13 9.90 22.19
N SER A 122 19.91 8.83 22.04
CA SER A 122 20.61 8.16 23.15
C SER A 122 22.14 8.11 22.93
N PRO A 123 22.87 9.25 22.97
CA PRO A 123 24.32 9.27 22.76
C PRO A 123 25.12 8.58 23.87
N GLY A 124 24.62 8.61 25.11
CA GLY A 124 25.29 8.07 26.30
C GLY A 124 25.52 6.56 26.24
N ALA A 125 24.55 5.78 25.75
CA ALA A 125 24.67 4.33 25.64
C ALA A 125 25.82 3.86 24.71
N LYS A 126 26.20 4.67 23.71
CA LYS A 126 27.38 4.40 22.86
C LYS A 126 28.71 4.77 23.53
N ALA A 127 28.71 5.74 24.44
CA ALA A 127 29.91 6.13 25.18
C ALA A 127 30.19 5.12 26.30
N ASP A 128 29.14 4.67 26.99
CA ASP A 128 29.21 3.73 28.11
C ASP A 128 29.64 2.33 27.64
N ALA A 129 29.08 1.83 26.52
CA ALA A 129 29.51 0.57 25.91
C ALA A 129 30.98 0.60 25.46
N ARG A 130 31.49 1.77 25.04
CA ARG A 130 32.89 1.93 24.63
C ARG A 130 33.84 2.11 25.80
N ALA A 131 33.32 2.45 26.98
CA ALA A 131 34.07 2.56 28.23
C ALA A 131 34.16 1.21 28.96
N ASP A 132 33.15 0.34 28.82
CA ASP A 132 33.18 -1.03 29.35
C ASP A 132 34.11 -1.97 28.56
N ASP A 133 34.40 -1.62 27.31
CA ASP A 133 35.30 -2.36 26.40
C ASP A 133 36.79 -1.93 26.51
N ALA A 134 37.12 -0.95 27.36
CA ALA A 134 38.45 -0.34 27.51
C ALA A 134 39.07 -0.61 28.88
#